data_AF-A0A9P8CMR7-F1
#
_entry.id   AF-A0A9P8CMR7-F1
#
_cell.length_a   1.000
_cell.length_b   1.000
_cell.length_c   1.000
_cell.angle_alpha   90.00
_cell.angle_beta   90.00
_cell.angle_gamma   90.00
#
_symmetry.space_group_name_H-M   'P 1'
#
loop_
_entity.id
_entity.type
_entity.pdbx_description
1 polymer ?
#
loop_
_entity_poly.entity_id
_entity_poly.type
_entity_poly.pdbx_seq_one_letter_code
_entity_poly.pdbx_strand_id
1 'polypeptide(L)'
;MTYDYTIEPHRPDVLVDLIERMMNEFSLAPSFPGLQFKKIARRWRKTIRDVGYVPFQFVQRQMEAGRAKTSYISKAIESFVTVNDAPGVPQLSYEDAECIVWTAASLYGGASDTTVVVLTTFTLAMIQWPEVQRKAQEEIDQVYSSPEVFDPERFLKSRDEPDPGSDAFGYGRRVCPGRHFADASIYLNIVQVLATFNMEHAVEAAGNKIPVQVHGTHGILNHPSKFRFKVSPRSAQHEELIRKVGVEHPWEKSDASLLGGDGWA
;
A
#
# COMPACT_ATOMS: atom_id res chain seq x y z
N MET A 1 10.64 -1.06 -3.91
CA MET A 1 11.02 -1.17 -2.48
C MET A 1 11.15 -2.61 -1.98
N THR A 2 10.07 -3.36 -1.68
CA THR A 2 10.22 -4.73 -1.11
C THR A 2 10.75 -5.73 -2.15
N TYR A 3 10.12 -5.75 -3.32
CA TYR A 3 10.47 -6.65 -4.43
C TYR A 3 10.95 -5.91 -5.69
N ASP A 4 10.75 -4.59 -5.73
CA ASP A 4 11.19 -3.68 -6.79
C ASP A 4 10.81 -4.08 -8.22
N TYR A 5 9.55 -4.47 -8.37
CA TYR A 5 8.91 -4.79 -9.64
C TYR A 5 8.13 -3.57 -10.18
N THR A 6 7.96 -3.52 -11.49
CA THR A 6 7.20 -2.47 -12.18
C THR A 6 5.74 -2.91 -12.39
N ILE A 7 4.80 -2.09 -11.91
CA ILE A 7 3.35 -2.34 -12.04
C ILE A 7 2.84 -2.11 -13.47
N GLU A 8 1.66 -2.63 -13.79
CA GLU A 8 0.92 -2.25 -15.00
C GLU A 8 -0.05 -1.11 -14.66
N PRO A 9 0.11 0.12 -15.18
CA PRO A 9 -0.64 1.30 -14.72
C PRO A 9 -2.16 1.22 -14.95
N HIS A 10 -2.62 0.34 -15.83
CA HIS A 10 -4.04 0.24 -16.21
C HIS A 10 -4.67 -1.10 -15.86
N ARG A 11 -4.01 -1.92 -15.04
CA ARG A 11 -4.54 -3.21 -14.57
C ARG A 11 -4.35 -3.36 -13.06
N PRO A 12 -5.14 -4.22 -12.41
CA PRO A 12 -4.90 -4.61 -11.02
C PRO A 12 -3.46 -5.10 -10.84
N ASP A 13 -2.88 -4.78 -9.69
CA ASP A 13 -1.54 -5.20 -9.35
C ASP A 13 -1.52 -6.68 -8.94
N VAL A 14 -0.64 -7.46 -9.55
CA VAL A 14 -0.59 -8.92 -9.38
C VAL A 14 -0.32 -9.33 -7.93
N LEU A 15 0.55 -8.60 -7.22
CA LEU A 15 0.92 -8.94 -5.85
C LEU A 15 -0.10 -8.41 -4.83
N VAL A 16 -0.73 -7.26 -5.09
CA VAL A 16 -1.84 -6.76 -4.28
C VAL A 16 -3.03 -7.72 -4.38
N ASP A 17 -3.44 -8.11 -5.60
CA ASP A 17 -4.53 -9.07 -5.82
C ASP A 17 -4.27 -10.40 -5.08
N LEU A 18 -3.01 -10.85 -5.08
CA LEU A 18 -2.61 -12.09 -4.40
C LEU A 18 -2.78 -11.98 -2.87
N ILE A 19 -2.44 -10.83 -2.27
CA ILE A 19 -2.67 -10.56 -0.85
C ILE A 19 -4.16 -10.42 -0.54
N GLU A 20 -4.91 -9.64 -1.32
CA GLU A 20 -6.34 -9.47 -1.13
C GLU A 20 -7.05 -10.83 -1.16
N ARG A 21 -6.70 -11.67 -2.13
CA ARG A 21 -7.19 -13.04 -2.21
C ARG A 21 -6.83 -13.84 -0.97
N MET A 22 -5.57 -13.78 -0.51
CA MET A 22 -5.12 -14.49 0.69
C MET A 22 -5.91 -14.05 1.93
N MET A 23 -6.11 -12.74 2.13
CA MET A 23 -6.86 -12.16 3.25
C MET A 23 -8.34 -12.58 3.20
N ASN A 24 -8.95 -12.53 2.03
CA ASN A 24 -10.33 -12.97 1.80
C ASN A 24 -10.50 -14.47 2.04
N GLU A 25 -9.55 -15.30 1.61
CA GLU A 25 -9.60 -16.74 1.87
C GLU A 25 -9.45 -17.07 3.37
N PHE A 26 -8.61 -16.32 4.09
CA PHE A 26 -8.43 -16.47 5.53
C PHE A 26 -9.68 -16.07 6.33
N SER A 27 -10.31 -14.95 5.97
CA SER A 27 -11.50 -14.43 6.66
C SER A 27 -12.69 -15.40 6.60
N LEU A 28 -12.77 -16.21 5.55
CA LEU A 28 -13.82 -17.22 5.37
C LEU A 28 -13.59 -18.50 6.18
N ALA A 29 -12.36 -18.79 6.62
CA ALA A 29 -12.04 -20.06 7.28
C ALA A 29 -12.84 -20.31 8.58
N PRO A 30 -13.02 -19.32 9.47
CA PRO A 30 -13.82 -19.52 10.69
C PRO A 30 -15.32 -19.74 10.45
N SER A 31 -15.85 -19.31 9.29
CA SER A 31 -17.30 -19.25 9.03
C SER A 31 -17.92 -20.58 8.58
N PHE A 32 -17.13 -21.62 8.27
CA PHE A 32 -17.65 -22.87 7.70
C PHE A 32 -17.06 -24.13 8.35
N PRO A 33 -17.80 -24.86 9.22
CA PRO A 33 -17.30 -26.07 9.86
C PRO A 33 -17.17 -27.26 8.86
N GLY A 34 -16.32 -28.24 9.22
CA GLY A 34 -16.26 -29.55 8.54
C GLY A 34 -15.45 -29.58 7.23
N LEU A 35 -16.00 -30.21 6.19
CA LEU A 35 -15.27 -30.43 4.91
C LEU A 35 -15.00 -29.13 4.15
N GLN A 36 -15.80 -28.09 4.36
CA GLN A 36 -15.61 -26.76 3.75
C GLN A 36 -14.39 -26.05 4.34
N PHE A 37 -14.18 -26.13 5.67
CA PHE A 37 -12.96 -25.66 6.32
C PHE A 37 -11.70 -26.26 5.68
N LYS A 38 -11.66 -27.58 5.50
CA LYS A 38 -10.49 -28.27 4.89
C LYS A 38 -10.23 -27.82 3.46
N LYS A 39 -11.28 -27.51 2.68
CA LYS A 39 -11.14 -26.95 1.32
C LYS A 39 -10.59 -25.53 1.37
N ILE A 40 -11.14 -24.67 2.22
CA ILE A 40 -10.69 -23.28 2.42
C ILE A 40 -9.24 -23.26 2.89
N ALA A 41 -8.87 -24.06 3.88
CA ALA A 41 -7.52 -24.15 4.42
C ALA A 41 -6.48 -24.62 3.38
N ARG A 42 -6.83 -25.59 2.51
CA ARG A 42 -5.93 -26.02 1.42
C ARG A 42 -5.74 -24.94 0.37
N ARG A 43 -6.81 -24.24 0.02
CA ARG A 43 -6.77 -23.11 -0.92
C ARG A 43 -5.90 -21.99 -0.34
N TRP A 44 -6.18 -21.59 0.89
CA TRP A 44 -5.40 -20.59 1.61
C TRP A 44 -3.93 -20.98 1.74
N ARG A 45 -3.63 -22.25 2.04
CA ARG A 45 -2.24 -22.76 2.09
C ARG A 45 -1.51 -22.60 0.75
N LYS A 46 -2.20 -22.73 -0.38
CA LYS A 46 -1.61 -22.46 -1.69
C LYS A 46 -1.33 -20.96 -1.81
N THR A 47 -2.36 -20.14 -1.59
CA THR A 47 -2.29 -18.67 -1.76
C THR A 47 -1.25 -18.02 -0.84
N ILE A 48 -1.16 -18.39 0.45
CA ILE A 48 -0.16 -17.85 1.38
C ILE A 48 1.28 -18.20 0.96
N ARG A 49 1.49 -19.40 0.38
CA ARG A 49 2.80 -19.76 -0.18
C ARG A 49 3.09 -18.92 -1.40
N ASP A 50 2.11 -18.72 -2.26
CA ASP A 50 2.29 -17.91 -3.46
C ASP A 50 2.63 -16.44 -3.08
N VAL A 51 1.96 -15.87 -2.07
CA VAL A 51 2.28 -14.54 -1.50
C VAL A 51 3.76 -14.42 -1.09
N GLY A 52 4.33 -15.48 -0.49
CA GLY A 52 5.73 -15.48 -0.09
C GLY A 52 6.70 -15.73 -1.25
N TYR A 53 6.52 -16.83 -1.98
CA TYR A 53 7.54 -17.34 -2.89
C TYR A 53 7.48 -16.75 -4.30
N VAL A 54 6.31 -16.36 -4.82
CA VAL A 54 6.23 -15.78 -6.17
C VAL A 54 7.10 -14.52 -6.28
N PRO A 55 6.95 -13.51 -5.40
CA PRO A 55 7.76 -12.30 -5.53
C PRO A 55 9.22 -12.53 -5.12
N PHE A 56 9.50 -13.44 -4.18
CA PHE A 56 10.87 -13.83 -3.84
C PHE A 56 11.60 -14.45 -5.04
N GLN A 57 10.98 -15.43 -5.71
CA GLN A 57 11.54 -16.09 -6.89
C GLN A 57 11.69 -15.14 -8.08
N PHE A 58 10.80 -14.15 -8.22
CA PHE A 58 10.96 -13.09 -9.19
C PHE A 58 12.27 -12.34 -8.96
N VAL A 59 12.52 -11.87 -7.74
CA VAL A 59 13.76 -11.14 -7.42
C VAL A 59 14.99 -12.02 -7.65
N GLN A 60 14.96 -13.29 -7.22
CA GLN A 60 16.05 -14.24 -7.48
C GLN A 60 16.36 -14.36 -8.98
N ARG A 61 15.33 -14.55 -9.82
CA ARG A 61 15.49 -14.63 -11.29
C ARG A 61 16.05 -13.33 -11.88
N GLN A 62 15.66 -12.16 -11.35
CA GLN A 62 16.24 -10.89 -11.79
C GLN A 62 17.72 -10.77 -11.37
N MET A 63 18.09 -11.25 -10.18
CA MET A 63 19.47 -11.23 -9.69
C MET A 63 20.36 -12.15 -10.54
N GLU A 64 19.92 -13.37 -10.80
CA GLU A 64 20.60 -14.34 -11.67
C GLU A 64 20.81 -13.80 -13.08
N ALA A 65 19.83 -13.03 -13.59
CA ALA A 65 19.91 -12.41 -14.91
C ALA A 65 20.74 -11.11 -14.93
N GLY A 66 21.32 -10.66 -13.81
CA GLY A 66 22.07 -9.41 -13.70
C GLY A 66 21.21 -8.15 -13.90
N ARG A 67 19.89 -8.26 -13.70
CA ARG A 67 18.88 -7.21 -13.94
C ARG A 67 18.17 -6.76 -12.66
N ALA A 68 18.50 -7.33 -11.51
CA ALA A 68 17.88 -6.95 -10.25
C ALA A 68 18.19 -5.50 -9.91
N LYS A 69 17.13 -4.76 -9.59
CA LYS A 69 17.22 -3.46 -8.95
C LYS A 69 17.37 -3.64 -7.43
N THR A 70 17.75 -2.56 -6.75
CA THR A 70 17.92 -2.59 -5.29
C THR A 70 16.57 -2.74 -4.60
N SER A 71 16.41 -3.82 -3.83
CA SER A 71 15.20 -4.14 -3.08
C SER A 71 15.54 -4.66 -1.69
N TYR A 72 14.54 -4.75 -0.79
CA TYR A 72 14.71 -5.43 0.49
C TYR A 72 15.22 -6.86 0.28
N ILE A 73 14.61 -7.62 -0.64
CA ILE A 73 15.01 -9.00 -0.93
C ILE A 73 16.44 -9.07 -1.47
N SER A 74 16.79 -8.26 -2.47
CA SER A 74 18.13 -8.35 -3.07
C SER A 74 19.22 -8.02 -2.05
N LYS A 75 19.01 -6.99 -1.20
CA LYS A 75 19.93 -6.64 -0.12
C LYS A 75 19.99 -7.70 0.97
N ALA A 76 18.87 -8.32 1.31
CA ALA A 76 18.85 -9.40 2.29
C ALA A 76 19.62 -10.61 1.77
N ILE A 77 19.36 -11.04 0.53
CA ILE A 77 20.09 -12.15 -0.12
C ILE A 77 21.59 -11.85 -0.15
N GLU A 78 22.01 -10.67 -0.63
CA GLU A 78 23.41 -10.25 -0.63
C GLU A 78 24.04 -10.37 0.77
N SER A 79 23.34 -9.89 1.80
CA SER A 79 23.85 -9.87 3.18
C SER A 79 24.03 -11.28 3.75
N PHE A 80 23.03 -12.17 3.59
CA PHE A 80 23.10 -13.53 4.14
C PHE A 80 24.02 -14.46 3.33
N VAL A 81 24.20 -14.20 2.04
CA VAL A 81 25.19 -14.90 1.22
C VAL A 81 26.61 -14.52 1.64
N THR A 82 26.86 -13.26 2.02
CA THR A 82 28.19 -12.80 2.46
C THR A 82 28.60 -13.28 3.87
N VAL A 83 27.64 -13.59 4.74
CA VAL A 83 27.93 -14.04 6.12
C VAL A 83 28.29 -15.53 6.17
N ASN A 84 27.87 -16.32 5.18
CA ASN A 84 28.08 -17.76 5.11
C ASN A 84 29.46 -18.17 4.53
N ASP A 85 30.53 -17.45 4.88
CA ASP A 85 31.95 -17.68 4.47
C ASP A 85 32.55 -19.01 5.02
N ALA A 86 31.81 -20.12 4.92
CA ALA A 86 32.36 -21.46 4.95
C ALA A 86 32.93 -21.81 3.56
N PRO A 87 34.01 -22.61 3.45
CA PRO A 87 34.59 -22.96 2.16
C PRO A 87 33.59 -23.79 1.30
N GLY A 88 32.92 -23.11 0.38
CA GLY A 88 31.86 -23.64 -0.47
C GLY A 88 31.25 -22.56 -1.38
N VAL A 89 30.43 -22.97 -2.36
CA VAL A 89 29.71 -22.04 -3.24
C VAL A 89 28.80 -21.15 -2.38
N PRO A 90 28.84 -19.81 -2.53
CA PRO A 90 27.97 -18.92 -1.77
C PRO A 90 26.51 -19.29 -2.04
N GLN A 91 25.84 -19.85 -1.04
CA GLN A 91 24.47 -20.31 -1.16
C GLN A 91 23.68 -19.90 0.09
N LEU A 92 22.50 -19.32 -0.16
CA LEU A 92 21.57 -18.97 0.89
C LEU A 92 21.07 -20.25 1.58
N SER A 93 21.20 -20.31 2.91
CA SER A 93 20.68 -21.45 3.67
C SER A 93 19.15 -21.51 3.57
N TYR A 94 18.56 -22.70 3.78
CA TYR A 94 17.10 -22.83 3.79
C TYR A 94 16.46 -21.94 4.86
N GLU A 95 17.06 -21.84 6.04
CA GLU A 95 16.56 -21.04 7.15
C GLU A 95 16.60 -19.54 6.83
N ASP A 96 17.70 -19.06 6.24
CA ASP A 96 17.82 -17.66 5.80
C ASP A 96 16.81 -17.36 4.68
N ALA A 97 16.65 -18.27 3.72
CA ALA A 97 15.67 -18.13 2.65
C ALA A 97 14.24 -18.04 3.19
N GLU A 98 13.85 -18.93 4.10
CA GLU A 98 12.54 -18.88 4.76
C GLU A 98 12.34 -17.57 5.52
N CYS A 99 13.36 -17.14 6.28
CA CYS A 99 13.30 -15.88 7.02
C CYS A 99 13.03 -14.71 6.08
N ILE A 100 13.82 -14.59 5.01
CA ILE A 100 13.70 -13.51 4.01
C ILE A 100 12.33 -13.52 3.33
N VAL A 101 11.83 -14.70 2.94
CA VAL A 101 10.52 -14.86 2.29
C VAL A 101 9.42 -14.32 3.19
N TRP A 102 9.38 -14.77 4.45
CA TRP A 102 8.26 -14.46 5.34
C TRP A 102 8.36 -13.07 5.97
N THR A 103 9.56 -12.53 6.18
CA THR A 103 9.73 -11.12 6.59
C THR A 103 9.30 -10.17 5.48
N ALA A 104 9.66 -10.43 4.23
CA ALA A 104 9.24 -9.63 3.09
C ALA A 104 7.73 -9.70 2.85
N ALA A 105 7.16 -10.91 2.91
CA ALA A 105 5.72 -11.12 2.78
C ALA A 105 4.95 -10.37 3.88
N SER A 106 5.46 -10.39 5.11
CA SER A 106 4.86 -9.63 6.23
C SER A 106 4.94 -8.12 6.01
N LEU A 107 6.09 -7.62 5.54
CA LEU A 107 6.30 -6.20 5.25
C LEU A 107 5.37 -5.70 4.14
N TYR A 108 5.29 -6.43 3.03
CA TYR A 108 4.45 -6.07 1.89
C TYR A 108 2.96 -6.26 2.22
N GLY A 109 2.60 -7.39 2.83
CA GLY A 109 1.24 -7.70 3.27
C GLY A 109 0.66 -6.67 4.21
N GLY A 110 1.41 -6.29 5.25
CA GLY A 110 0.96 -5.30 6.23
C GLY A 110 0.70 -3.90 5.65
N ALA A 111 1.43 -3.52 4.61
CA ALA A 111 1.31 -2.20 3.97
C ALA A 111 0.28 -2.18 2.81
N SER A 112 0.08 -3.31 2.13
CA SER A 112 -0.75 -3.37 0.92
C SER A 112 -2.20 -2.95 1.15
N ASP A 113 -2.84 -3.47 2.20
CA ASP A 113 -4.28 -3.32 2.41
C ASP A 113 -4.61 -2.15 3.36
N THR A 114 -3.78 -1.93 4.38
CA THR A 114 -4.05 -0.92 5.43
C THR A 114 -3.97 0.52 4.90
N THR A 115 -2.93 0.85 4.13
CA THR A 115 -2.77 2.19 3.54
C THR A 115 -3.91 2.51 2.57
N VAL A 116 -4.34 1.53 1.77
CA VAL A 116 -5.46 1.68 0.83
C VAL A 116 -6.76 1.94 1.58
N VAL A 117 -7.04 1.20 2.66
CA VAL A 117 -8.22 1.44 3.52
C VAL A 117 -8.22 2.86 4.07
N VAL A 118 -7.10 3.33 4.61
CA VAL A 118 -6.99 4.68 5.19
C VAL A 118 -7.25 5.74 4.14
N LEU A 119 -6.57 5.67 2.99
CA LEU A 119 -6.76 6.65 1.91
C LEU A 119 -8.18 6.62 1.36
N THR A 120 -8.76 5.43 1.15
CA THR A 120 -10.13 5.30 0.62
C THR A 120 -11.16 5.86 1.61
N THR A 121 -10.98 5.59 2.91
CA THR A 121 -11.84 6.11 3.97
C THR A 121 -11.72 7.62 4.10
N PHE A 122 -10.50 8.16 4.00
CA PHE A 122 -10.26 9.59 3.97
C PHE A 122 -10.93 10.25 2.76
N THR A 123 -10.71 9.74 1.55
CA THR A 123 -11.36 10.23 0.33
C THR A 123 -12.89 10.23 0.47
N LEU A 124 -13.44 9.12 0.98
CA LEU A 124 -14.87 9.01 1.27
C LEU A 124 -15.34 10.12 2.22
N ALA A 125 -14.62 10.32 3.33
CA ALA A 125 -14.96 11.32 4.33
C ALA A 125 -14.92 12.75 3.75
N MET A 126 -13.91 13.08 2.94
CA MET A 126 -13.79 14.39 2.32
C MET A 126 -14.92 14.68 1.32
N ILE A 127 -15.39 13.66 0.59
CA ILE A 127 -16.52 13.81 -0.34
C ILE A 127 -17.83 13.98 0.42
N GLN A 128 -18.05 13.14 1.43
CA GLN A 128 -19.34 13.04 2.12
C GLN A 128 -19.61 14.24 3.05
N TRP A 129 -18.56 14.88 3.56
CA TRP A 129 -18.66 16.02 4.47
C TRP A 129 -17.77 17.19 4.02
N PRO A 130 -18.12 17.89 2.94
CA PRO A 130 -17.32 19.02 2.42
C PRO A 130 -17.12 20.14 3.45
N GLU A 131 -18.08 20.32 4.35
CA GLU A 131 -17.97 21.25 5.48
C GLU A 131 -16.93 20.80 6.52
N VAL A 132 -16.79 19.49 6.76
CA VAL A 132 -15.74 18.92 7.61
C VAL A 132 -14.39 18.99 6.91
N GLN A 133 -14.33 18.80 5.59
CA GLN A 133 -13.11 19.02 4.81
C GLN A 133 -12.63 20.47 4.92
N ARG A 134 -13.52 21.46 4.69
CA ARG A 134 -13.18 22.88 4.83
C ARG A 134 -12.79 23.22 6.27
N LYS A 135 -13.51 22.69 7.24
CA LYS A 135 -13.21 22.90 8.66
C LYS A 135 -11.88 22.26 9.05
N ALA A 136 -11.54 21.08 8.55
CA ALA A 136 -10.25 20.44 8.78
C ALA A 136 -9.11 21.27 8.17
N GLN A 137 -9.30 21.85 6.97
CA GLN A 137 -8.36 22.81 6.39
C GLN A 137 -8.19 24.04 7.31
N GLU A 138 -9.29 24.62 7.79
CA GLU A 138 -9.25 25.78 8.69
C GLU A 138 -8.66 25.45 10.09
N GLU A 139 -8.90 24.26 10.63
CA GLU A 139 -8.32 23.79 11.89
C GLU A 139 -6.82 23.54 11.74
N ILE A 140 -6.39 22.96 10.61
CA ILE A 140 -4.98 22.83 10.25
C ILE A 140 -4.33 24.22 10.21
N ASP A 141 -5.00 25.20 9.58
CA ASP A 141 -4.52 26.58 9.50
C ASP A 141 -4.44 27.29 10.86
N GLN A 142 -5.21 26.86 11.86
CA GLN A 142 -5.20 27.43 13.22
C GLN A 142 -4.19 26.77 14.16
N VAL A 143 -3.93 25.47 13.98
CA VAL A 143 -3.05 24.68 14.86
C VAL A 143 -1.59 24.79 14.43
N TYR A 144 -1.34 24.81 13.12
CA TYR A 144 -0.01 24.79 12.54
C TYR A 144 0.36 26.19 12.05
N SER A 145 1.50 26.75 12.47
CA SER A 145 1.98 27.96 11.78
C SER A 145 2.50 27.59 10.39
N SER A 146 2.09 28.34 9.36
CA SER A 146 2.45 28.10 7.96
C SER A 146 2.22 26.63 7.53
N PRO A 147 0.98 26.12 7.63
CA PRO A 147 0.65 24.71 7.30
C PRO A 147 0.97 24.34 5.85
N GLU A 148 0.99 25.33 4.95
CA GLU A 148 1.36 25.19 3.55
C GLU A 148 2.86 24.93 3.34
N VAL A 149 3.69 25.13 4.36
CA VAL A 149 5.14 24.90 4.32
C VAL A 149 5.47 23.57 4.98
N PHE A 150 6.11 22.67 4.23
CA PHE A 150 6.69 21.46 4.80
C PHE A 150 7.85 21.82 5.72
N ASP A 151 7.55 21.95 7.01
CA ASP A 151 8.49 22.28 8.08
C ASP A 151 8.50 21.13 9.10
N PRO A 152 9.49 20.22 9.02
CA PRO A 152 9.65 19.12 9.96
C PRO A 152 9.98 19.58 11.39
N GLU A 153 10.45 20.83 11.58
CA GLU A 153 10.86 21.34 12.88
C GLU A 153 9.67 21.66 13.81
N ARG A 154 8.44 21.69 13.27
CA ARG A 154 7.20 21.98 14.04
C ARG A 154 6.88 20.99 15.16
N PHE A 155 7.44 19.78 15.08
CA PHE A 155 7.31 18.75 16.12
C PHE A 155 8.49 18.70 17.09
N LEU A 156 9.50 19.57 16.91
CA LEU A 156 10.60 19.69 17.87
C LEU A 156 10.11 20.41 19.13
N LYS A 157 10.77 20.15 20.27
CA LYS A 157 10.43 20.72 21.59
C LYS A 157 10.26 22.24 21.63
N SER A 158 10.81 22.98 20.66
CA SER A 158 10.65 24.42 20.56
C SER A 158 9.22 24.84 20.20
N ARG A 159 8.46 23.97 19.52
CA ARG A 159 7.08 24.22 19.06
C ARG A 159 6.09 23.19 19.62
N ASP A 160 6.48 21.92 19.71
CA ASP A 160 5.78 20.83 20.41
C ASP A 160 4.29 20.71 20.03
N GLU A 161 3.99 20.84 18.74
CA GLU A 161 2.62 20.75 18.24
C GLU A 161 2.08 19.30 18.36
N PRO A 162 0.77 19.08 18.65
CA PRO A 162 0.23 17.77 18.98
C PRO A 162 0.42 16.70 17.88
N ASP A 163 0.94 15.52 18.26
CA ASP A 163 1.11 14.36 17.38
C ASP A 163 0.05 13.27 17.68
N PRO A 164 -0.95 13.07 16.80
CA PRO A 164 -2.00 12.07 16.99
C PRO A 164 -1.59 10.63 16.58
N GLY A 165 -0.33 10.40 16.17
CA GLY A 165 0.07 9.14 15.53
C GLY A 165 0.10 7.90 16.43
N SER A 166 0.12 8.06 17.76
CA SER A 166 0.45 6.95 18.68
C SER A 166 -0.65 5.88 18.86
N ASP A 167 -1.92 6.19 18.59
CA ASP A 167 -3.03 5.25 18.85
C ASP A 167 -3.35 4.30 17.68
N ALA A 168 -2.96 4.64 16.46
CA ALA A 168 -3.31 3.88 15.26
C ALA A 168 -2.44 2.62 15.04
N PHE A 169 -1.24 2.58 15.63
CA PHE A 169 -0.23 1.55 15.35
C PHE A 169 -0.08 0.47 16.43
N GLY A 170 -0.95 0.51 17.43
CA GLY A 170 -0.93 -0.39 18.58
C GLY A 170 0.25 -0.11 19.53
N TYR A 171 0.47 -1.02 20.48
CA TYR A 171 1.36 -0.78 21.61
C TYR A 171 2.33 -1.95 21.87
N GLY A 172 3.43 -1.66 22.58
CA GLY A 172 4.36 -2.66 23.08
C GLY A 172 5.16 -3.39 21.98
N ARG A 173 5.52 -4.67 22.22
CA ARG A 173 6.39 -5.46 21.32
C ARG A 173 5.78 -5.77 19.95
N ARG A 174 4.50 -5.47 19.75
CA ARG A 174 3.76 -5.68 18.49
C ARG A 174 3.34 -4.36 17.83
N VAL A 175 3.87 -3.22 18.32
CA VAL A 175 3.69 -1.92 17.66
C VAL A 175 4.11 -2.04 16.19
N CYS A 176 3.34 -1.43 15.28
CA CYS A 176 3.57 -1.55 13.85
C CYS A 176 5.02 -1.15 13.50
N PRO A 177 5.81 -2.07 12.91
CA PRO A 177 7.17 -1.74 12.48
C PRO A 177 7.18 -0.80 11.26
N GLY A 178 6.10 -0.81 10.47
CA GLY A 178 5.92 0.05 9.30
C GLY A 178 5.39 1.45 9.59
N ARG A 179 5.10 1.82 10.86
CA ARG A 179 4.43 3.09 11.20
C ARG A 179 5.08 4.33 10.60
N HIS A 180 6.40 4.42 10.66
CA HIS A 180 7.14 5.58 10.13
C HIS A 180 7.00 5.71 8.61
N PHE A 181 7.02 4.57 7.91
CA PHE A 181 6.81 4.54 6.47
C PHE A 181 5.34 4.82 6.11
N ALA A 182 4.41 4.24 6.86
CA ALA A 182 2.97 4.46 6.69
C ALA A 182 2.62 5.94 6.91
N ASP A 183 3.07 6.55 8.00
CA ASP A 183 2.83 7.95 8.32
C ASP A 183 3.38 8.87 7.22
N ALA A 184 4.66 8.71 6.85
CA ALA A 184 5.26 9.53 5.81
C ALA A 184 4.55 9.35 4.46
N SER A 185 4.24 8.11 4.06
CA SER A 185 3.62 7.84 2.77
C SER A 185 2.17 8.32 2.71
N ILE A 186 1.36 8.10 3.74
CA ILE A 186 -0.02 8.59 3.82
C ILE A 186 -0.03 10.10 3.83
N TYR A 187 0.81 10.73 4.66
CA TYR A 187 0.94 12.19 4.71
C TYR A 187 1.28 12.77 3.34
N LEU A 188 2.32 12.24 2.68
CA LEU A 188 2.73 12.71 1.36
C LEU A 188 1.62 12.52 0.32
N ASN A 189 0.94 11.37 0.31
CA ASN A 189 -0.18 11.13 -0.62
C ASN A 189 -1.33 12.11 -0.37
N ILE A 190 -1.75 12.30 0.88
CA ILE A 190 -2.84 13.23 1.22
C ILE A 190 -2.45 14.65 0.83
N VAL A 191 -1.25 15.11 1.20
CA VAL A 191 -0.77 16.46 0.87
C VAL A 191 -0.66 16.64 -0.64
N GLN A 192 -0.12 15.68 -1.38
CA GLN A 192 -0.02 15.77 -2.84
C GLN A 192 -1.39 15.82 -3.51
N VAL A 193 -2.34 14.99 -3.04
CA VAL A 193 -3.72 14.98 -3.54
C VAL A 193 -4.38 16.33 -3.25
N LEU A 194 -4.32 16.83 -2.02
CA LEU A 194 -4.90 18.13 -1.65
C LEU A 194 -4.19 19.30 -2.34
N ALA A 195 -2.89 19.19 -2.64
CA ALA A 195 -2.13 20.21 -3.33
C ALA A 195 -2.53 20.34 -4.80
N THR A 196 -2.99 19.25 -5.44
CA THR A 196 -3.15 19.22 -6.91
C THR A 196 -4.59 18.99 -7.37
N PHE A 197 -5.45 18.37 -6.56
CA PHE A 197 -6.79 17.95 -6.95
C PHE A 197 -7.90 18.44 -6.02
N ASN A 198 -9.08 18.64 -6.62
CA ASN A 198 -10.38 18.69 -5.94
C ASN A 198 -11.03 17.31 -6.03
N MET A 199 -11.64 16.86 -4.93
CA MET A 199 -12.43 15.62 -4.87
C MET A 199 -13.89 15.99 -4.60
N GLU A 200 -14.80 15.55 -5.47
CA GLU A 200 -16.21 15.92 -5.45
C GLU A 200 -17.09 14.67 -5.62
N HIS A 201 -18.38 14.80 -5.28
CA HIS A 201 -19.37 13.80 -5.65
C HIS A 201 -19.38 13.58 -7.16
N ALA A 202 -19.46 12.32 -7.58
CA ALA A 202 -19.80 12.02 -8.96
C ALA A 202 -21.21 12.53 -9.26
N VAL A 203 -21.44 12.94 -10.50
CA VAL A 203 -22.71 13.50 -10.96
C VAL A 203 -23.28 12.59 -12.04
N GLU A 204 -24.57 12.28 -11.98
CA GLU A 204 -25.24 11.53 -13.04
C GLU A 204 -25.47 12.38 -14.29
N ALA A 205 -25.86 11.77 -15.42
CA ALA A 205 -26.12 12.49 -16.67
C ALA A 205 -27.18 13.61 -16.53
N ALA A 206 -28.10 13.47 -15.56
CA ALA A 206 -29.13 14.45 -15.25
C ALA A 206 -28.65 15.61 -14.34
N GLY A 207 -27.38 15.63 -13.91
CA GLY A 207 -26.82 16.71 -13.11
C GLY A 207 -26.94 16.55 -11.59
N ASN A 208 -27.55 15.47 -11.09
CA ASN A 208 -27.67 15.23 -9.65
C ASN A 208 -26.42 14.54 -9.07
N LYS A 209 -26.09 14.86 -7.81
CA LYS A 209 -25.03 14.16 -7.09
C LYS A 209 -25.41 12.70 -6.88
N ILE A 210 -24.51 11.79 -7.21
CA ILE A 210 -24.64 10.37 -6.90
C ILE A 210 -24.38 10.23 -5.38
N PRO A 211 -25.37 9.75 -4.61
CA PRO A 211 -25.20 9.58 -3.18
C PRO A 211 -24.14 8.50 -2.92
N VAL A 212 -23.26 8.77 -1.97
CA VAL A 212 -22.28 7.79 -1.52
C VAL A 212 -22.89 6.97 -0.40
N GLN A 213 -23.01 5.66 -0.61
CA GLN A 213 -23.46 4.76 0.44
C GLN A 213 -22.25 4.30 1.24
N VAL A 214 -22.28 4.50 2.55
CA VAL A 214 -21.22 4.07 3.47
C VAL A 214 -21.67 2.78 4.13
N HIS A 215 -21.24 1.65 3.58
CA HIS A 215 -21.29 0.38 4.31
C HIS A 215 -19.91 -0.26 4.28
N GLY A 216 -19.56 -0.87 5.41
CA GLY A 216 -18.33 -1.62 5.53
C GLY A 216 -18.38 -2.93 4.75
N THR A 217 -17.25 -3.32 4.16
CA THR A 217 -17.07 -4.66 3.61
C THR A 217 -16.78 -5.66 4.73
N HIS A 218 -17.11 -6.92 4.48
CA HIS A 218 -16.73 -8.02 5.38
C HIS A 218 -15.30 -8.46 5.04
N GLY A 219 -14.43 -8.59 6.04
CA GLY A 219 -13.04 -8.97 5.83
C GLY A 219 -12.22 -8.89 7.11
N ILE A 220 -10.90 -9.08 6.96
CA ILE A 220 -9.94 -8.84 8.05
C ILE A 220 -9.82 -7.33 8.32
N LEU A 221 -9.89 -6.53 7.25
CA LEU A 221 -10.07 -5.08 7.33
C LEU A 221 -11.49 -4.72 6.88
N ASN A 222 -11.97 -3.58 7.38
CA ASN A 222 -13.24 -3.00 6.98
C ASN A 222 -12.95 -1.91 5.95
N HIS A 223 -13.26 -2.17 4.68
CA HIS A 223 -13.16 -1.18 3.61
C HIS A 223 -14.52 -0.50 3.43
N PRO A 224 -14.52 0.79 3.07
CA PRO A 224 -15.74 1.39 2.54
C PRO A 224 -16.14 0.69 1.23
N SER A 225 -17.45 0.49 1.03
CA SER A 225 -18.00 0.01 -0.23
C SER A 225 -17.60 0.90 -1.41
N LYS A 226 -17.42 0.30 -2.59
CA LYS A 226 -17.06 1.05 -3.82
C LYS A 226 -18.04 2.20 -4.06
N PHE A 227 -17.49 3.40 -4.22
CA PHE A 227 -18.27 4.61 -4.50
C PHE A 227 -17.71 5.36 -5.71
N ARG A 228 -18.58 6.12 -6.40
CA ARG A 228 -18.18 6.95 -7.53
C ARG A 228 -17.90 8.36 -7.05
N PHE A 229 -16.80 8.93 -7.52
CA PHE A 229 -16.40 10.30 -7.22
C PHE A 229 -15.78 10.95 -8.45
N LYS A 230 -15.71 12.27 -8.43
CA LYS A 230 -15.06 13.08 -9.46
C LYS A 230 -13.79 13.67 -8.89
N VAL A 231 -12.69 13.53 -9.63
CA VAL A 231 -11.42 14.19 -9.35
C VAL A 231 -11.18 15.20 -10.46
N SER A 232 -10.75 16.41 -10.10
CA SER A 232 -10.35 17.43 -11.07
C SER A 232 -9.13 18.20 -10.56
N PRO A 233 -8.22 18.66 -11.44
CA PRO A 233 -7.13 19.55 -11.02
C PRO A 233 -7.69 20.81 -10.36
N ARG A 234 -6.97 21.36 -9.37
CA ARG A 234 -7.39 22.60 -8.68
C ARG A 234 -7.44 23.80 -9.62
N SER A 235 -6.56 23.85 -10.62
CA SER A 235 -6.52 24.87 -11.67
C SER A 235 -5.74 24.38 -12.89
N ALA A 236 -5.76 25.15 -13.99
CA ALA A 236 -4.98 24.84 -15.20
C ALA A 236 -3.46 24.72 -14.93
N GLN A 237 -2.91 25.50 -14.01
CA GLN A 237 -1.50 25.41 -13.61
C GLN A 237 -1.17 24.08 -12.92
N HIS A 238 -2.09 23.56 -12.08
CA HIS A 238 -1.91 22.26 -11.44
C HIS A 238 -2.02 21.12 -12.46
N GLU A 239 -2.89 21.25 -13.47
CA GLU A 239 -2.95 20.29 -14.57
C GLU A 239 -1.62 20.21 -15.33
N GLU A 240 -1.02 21.35 -15.66
CA GLU A 240 0.29 21.40 -16.32
C GLU A 240 1.38 20.74 -15.47
N LEU A 241 1.41 21.03 -14.16
CA LEU A 241 2.32 20.39 -13.20
C LEU A 241 2.18 18.85 -13.24
N ILE A 242 0.96 18.33 -13.15
CA ILE A 242 0.70 16.87 -13.18
C ILE A 242 1.19 16.25 -14.49
N ARG A 243 0.91 16.90 -15.63
CA ARG A 243 1.33 16.39 -16.95
C ARG A 243 2.85 16.37 -17.11
N LYS A 244 3.53 17.39 -16.58
CA LYS A 244 5.00 17.49 -16.62
C LYS A 244 5.66 16.32 -15.89
N VAL A 245 5.13 15.89 -14.74
CA VAL A 245 5.64 14.72 -14.00
C VAL A 245 5.63 13.45 -14.87
N GLY A 246 4.57 13.23 -15.65
CA GLY A 246 4.48 12.06 -16.54
C GLY A 246 5.47 12.10 -17.72
N VAL A 247 5.98 13.27 -18.08
CA VAL A 247 7.03 13.44 -19.10
C VAL A 247 8.42 13.26 -18.48
N GLU A 248 8.65 13.81 -17.30
CA GLU A 248 9.93 13.70 -16.58
C GLU A 248 10.19 12.27 -16.06
N HIS A 249 9.12 11.55 -15.73
CA HIS A 249 9.16 10.18 -15.20
C HIS A 249 8.26 9.25 -16.03
N PRO A 250 8.69 8.84 -17.23
CA PRO A 250 7.89 7.97 -18.09
C PRO A 250 7.72 6.58 -17.46
N TRP A 251 6.58 5.96 -17.75
CA TRP A 251 6.30 4.58 -17.32
C TRP A 251 7.33 3.60 -17.88
N GLU A 252 7.85 2.75 -17.00
CA GLU A 252 8.68 1.63 -17.39
C GLU A 252 7.84 0.44 -17.88
N LYS A 253 8.48 -0.54 -18.51
CA LYS A 253 7.83 -1.78 -18.92
C LYS A 253 7.40 -2.59 -17.70
N SER A 254 6.14 -3.01 -17.67
CA SER A 254 5.57 -3.81 -16.57
C SER A 254 6.22 -5.19 -16.43
N ASP A 255 6.38 -5.62 -15.17
CA ASP A 255 6.83 -6.95 -14.76
C ASP A 255 5.67 -7.92 -14.48
N ALA A 256 4.41 -7.53 -14.71
CA ALA A 256 3.24 -8.34 -14.39
C ALA A 256 3.30 -9.76 -15.00
N SER A 257 3.81 -9.89 -16.23
CA SER A 257 4.01 -11.20 -16.91
C SER A 257 5.10 -12.08 -16.29
N LEU A 258 6.02 -11.50 -15.51
CA LEU A 258 7.09 -12.22 -14.82
C LEU A 258 6.65 -12.70 -13.42
N LEU A 259 5.62 -12.05 -12.87
CA LEU A 259 5.00 -12.33 -11.58
C LEU A 259 3.78 -13.25 -11.71
N GLY A 260 3.07 -13.18 -12.84
CA GLY A 260 1.93 -14.03 -13.16
C GLY A 260 2.28 -15.08 -14.22
N GLY A 261 2.25 -16.37 -13.86
CA GLY A 261 1.99 -17.40 -14.85
C GLY A 261 0.53 -17.29 -15.34
N ASP A 262 0.27 -17.60 -16.60
CA ASP A 262 -1.08 -17.72 -17.14
C ASP A 262 -1.91 -18.67 -16.26
N GLY A 263 -2.80 -18.15 -15.40
CA GLY A 263 -3.59 -19.01 -14.50
C GLY A 263 -4.04 -18.43 -13.16
N TRP A 264 -4.00 -17.11 -12.96
CA TRP A 264 -4.57 -16.46 -11.77
C TRP A 264 -6.05 -16.08 -11.90
N ALA A 265 -6.65 -16.30 -13.08
CA ALA A 265 -8.09 -16.16 -13.34
C ALA A 265 -8.88 -17.44 -13.00
#